data_AF-A0A0C3JJH1-F1
#
_entry.id   AF-A0A0C3JJH1-F1
#
_cell.length_a   1.000
_cell.length_b   1.000
_cell.length_c   1.000
_cell.angle_alpha   90.00
_cell.angle_beta   90.00
_cell.angle_gamma   90.00
#
_symmetry.space_group_name_H-M   'P 1'
#
loop_
_entity.id
_entity.type
_entity.pdbx_description
1 polymer ?
#
loop_
_entity_poly.entity_id
_entity_poly.type
_entity_poly.pdbx_seq_one_letter_code
_entity_poly.pdbx_strand_id
1 'polypeptide(L)'
;MLPLLLSIFTLAGFAAAHLAAFHEAMYCFNGTTAGQVNYNTNDAVNPLWDLAQSDYWFHHVNNCDQFPPAPGDVLELPAGGSFTVEIAGNRGVTSYSFNGEYATEWTDGQNHTGSTDVLTQATYSSEGCVVDPNIHTQNETMASGTAFAISYNSELSQVTLDNLVVFSVLYNTPWKRVTTYDVPAAMPACPSGGCICAWVWVSAAADPLFRLPYNGWSFQIPNGCGEPNIYMEGFKCTVTNATSTTPVGTPKAPVWCESDQSECVQGPKQIMIWNQLEGNNIEVSGNDLSGMPKSPAYNAKCGFQNGAQNDIFATGTSSKRMVARHKRPATAL
;
A
#
# COMPACT_ATOMS: atom_id res chain seq x y z
N MET A 1 -25.32 4.14 -49.67
CA MET A 1 -24.96 4.92 -48.48
C MET A 1 -25.34 4.08 -47.27
N LEU A 2 -24.36 3.43 -46.64
CA LEU A 2 -24.55 2.50 -45.53
C LEU A 2 -24.41 3.32 -44.23
N PRO A 3 -25.37 3.27 -43.29
CA PRO A 3 -25.28 4.07 -42.08
C PRO A 3 -24.22 3.50 -41.14
N LEU A 4 -23.23 4.33 -40.83
CA LEU A 4 -22.20 4.07 -39.82
C LEU A 4 -22.87 4.13 -38.44
N LEU A 5 -23.10 2.96 -37.82
CA LEU A 5 -23.53 2.86 -36.43
C LEU A 5 -22.35 3.18 -35.52
N LEU A 6 -22.28 4.43 -35.04
CA LEU A 6 -21.41 4.80 -33.92
C LEU A 6 -21.90 4.05 -32.67
N SER A 7 -21.15 3.05 -32.23
CA SER A 7 -21.36 2.42 -30.93
C SER A 7 -20.78 3.34 -29.86
N ILE A 8 -21.66 4.08 -29.17
CA ILE A 8 -21.28 4.87 -28.00
C ILE A 8 -21.08 3.89 -26.85
N PHE A 9 -19.83 3.53 -26.56
CA PHE A 9 -19.48 2.90 -25.29
C PHE A 9 -19.68 3.94 -24.20
N THR A 10 -20.78 3.82 -23.46
CA THR A 10 -21.01 4.58 -22.25
C THR A 10 -20.20 3.92 -21.13
N LEU A 11 -19.09 4.56 -20.73
CA LEU A 11 -18.38 4.21 -19.51
C LEU A 11 -19.31 4.58 -18.34
N ALA A 12 -19.98 3.60 -17.75
CA ALA A 12 -20.75 3.81 -16.54
C ALA A 12 -19.78 4.03 -15.37
N GLY A 13 -19.50 5.30 -15.07
CA GLY A 13 -18.76 5.70 -13.86
C GLY A 13 -19.63 5.46 -12.64
N PHE A 14 -19.52 4.28 -12.04
CA PHE A 14 -20.00 4.07 -10.67
C PHE A 14 -18.88 4.47 -9.73
N ALA A 15 -19.07 5.60 -9.05
CA ALA A 15 -18.17 6.12 -8.02
C ALA A 15 -18.06 5.11 -6.89
N ALA A 16 -16.92 4.44 -6.81
CA ALA A 16 -16.65 3.47 -5.78
C ALA A 16 -15.14 3.60 -5.46
N ALA A 17 -14.78 3.91 -4.22
CA ALA A 17 -13.38 4.07 -3.80
C ALA A 17 -12.69 2.74 -3.94
N HIS A 18 -11.95 2.66 -5.02
CA HIS A 18 -11.30 1.48 -5.45
C HIS A 18 -10.05 1.99 -6.10
N LEU A 19 -8.90 1.79 -5.49
CA LEU A 19 -7.62 2.25 -6.04
C LEU A 19 -6.62 1.11 -6.01
N ALA A 20 -5.76 1.10 -7.02
CA ALA A 20 -4.60 0.22 -7.09
C ALA A 20 -3.43 1.00 -7.65
N ALA A 21 -2.21 0.55 -7.32
CA ALA A 21 -1.01 1.02 -8.01
C ALA A 21 -0.84 0.27 -9.34
N PHE A 22 -1.07 0.95 -10.47
CA PHE A 22 -0.84 0.38 -11.79
C PHE A 22 0.61 0.50 -12.22
N HIS A 23 1.16 -0.62 -12.68
CA HIS A 23 2.44 -0.76 -13.38
C HIS A 23 2.40 -2.08 -14.18
N GLU A 24 3.08 -2.17 -15.32
CA GLU A 24 3.07 -3.39 -16.17
C GLU A 24 3.52 -4.66 -15.42
N ALA A 25 4.36 -4.48 -14.41
CA ALA A 25 4.88 -5.54 -13.54
C ALA A 25 3.92 -6.02 -12.44
N MET A 26 2.69 -5.49 -12.37
CA MET A 26 1.71 -5.91 -11.38
C MET A 26 1.00 -7.21 -11.78
N TYR A 27 0.54 -7.96 -10.78
CA TYR A 27 -0.40 -9.06 -11.00
C TYR A 27 -1.76 -8.50 -11.43
N CYS A 28 -2.46 -9.27 -12.27
CA CYS A 28 -3.72 -8.91 -12.92
C CYS A 28 -3.76 -7.55 -13.63
N PHE A 29 -2.62 -7.06 -14.12
CA PHE A 29 -2.52 -5.83 -14.92
C PHE A 29 -3.50 -5.80 -16.11
N ASN A 30 -3.71 -6.95 -16.74
CA ASN A 30 -4.62 -7.13 -17.88
C ASN A 30 -6.03 -7.56 -17.47
N GLY A 31 -6.34 -7.56 -16.18
CA GLY A 31 -7.52 -8.18 -15.58
C GLY A 31 -7.32 -9.66 -15.27
N THR A 32 -8.41 -10.30 -14.88
CA THR A 32 -8.46 -11.66 -14.32
C THR A 32 -9.10 -12.68 -15.28
N THR A 33 -9.11 -12.36 -16.58
CA THR A 33 -9.64 -13.26 -17.62
C THR A 33 -8.52 -13.78 -18.51
N ALA A 34 -8.34 -15.10 -18.53
CA ALA A 34 -7.27 -15.75 -19.28
C ALA A 34 -7.32 -15.44 -20.78
N GLY A 35 -6.17 -15.08 -21.35
CA GLY A 35 -6.01 -14.78 -22.78
C GLY A 35 -6.62 -13.46 -23.23
N GLN A 36 -7.04 -12.59 -22.30
CA GLN A 36 -7.61 -11.28 -22.62
C GLN A 36 -6.76 -10.15 -22.04
N VAL A 37 -6.70 -9.05 -22.80
CA VAL A 37 -6.17 -7.77 -22.31
C VAL A 37 -7.35 -6.84 -22.09
N ASN A 38 -7.69 -6.59 -20.83
CA ASN A 38 -8.71 -5.62 -20.47
C ASN A 38 -8.07 -4.26 -20.14
N TYR A 39 -8.00 -3.38 -21.15
CA TYR A 39 -7.52 -2.00 -20.99
C TYR A 39 -8.41 -1.11 -20.11
N ASN A 40 -9.61 -1.57 -19.75
CA ASN A 40 -10.55 -0.86 -18.87
C ASN A 40 -10.84 -1.68 -17.59
N THR A 41 -9.84 -2.40 -17.09
CA THR A 41 -9.98 -3.25 -15.90
C THR A 41 -10.00 -2.43 -14.61
N ASN A 42 -10.86 -2.85 -13.69
CA ASN A 42 -10.92 -2.45 -12.30
C ASN A 42 -10.82 -3.67 -11.35
N ASP A 43 -10.29 -4.80 -11.83
CA ASP A 43 -10.21 -6.01 -11.00
C ASP A 43 -9.27 -5.81 -9.80
N ALA A 44 -8.13 -5.13 -9.99
CA ALA A 44 -7.12 -4.93 -8.95
C ALA A 44 -7.53 -3.92 -7.87
N VAL A 45 -8.59 -3.13 -8.10
CA VAL A 45 -8.88 -1.95 -7.27
C VAL A 45 -9.88 -2.23 -6.14
N ASN A 46 -10.45 -3.43 -6.06
CA ASN A 46 -11.44 -3.82 -5.03
C ASN A 46 -10.85 -3.81 -3.61
N PRO A 47 -11.51 -3.26 -2.56
CA PRO A 47 -10.99 -3.34 -1.20
C PRO A 47 -11.05 -4.78 -0.70
N LEU A 48 -10.21 -5.06 0.29
CA LEU A 48 -10.17 -6.32 1.01
C LEU A 48 -10.68 -6.08 2.43
N TRP A 49 -11.79 -6.72 2.78
CA TRP A 49 -12.47 -6.54 4.06
C TRP A 49 -13.23 -7.78 4.46
N ASP A 50 -13.12 -8.17 5.73
CA ASP A 50 -13.83 -9.33 6.31
C ASP A 50 -13.59 -10.62 5.50
N LEU A 51 -12.35 -10.82 5.06
CA LEU A 51 -11.92 -11.99 4.28
C LEU A 51 -11.01 -12.91 5.10
N ALA A 52 -11.02 -14.20 4.77
CA ALA A 52 -10.01 -15.14 5.26
C ALA A 52 -8.64 -14.85 4.61
N GLN A 53 -7.55 -15.29 5.24
CA GLN A 53 -6.21 -15.07 4.69
C GLN A 53 -6.01 -15.65 3.30
N SER A 54 -6.62 -16.80 3.02
CA SER A 54 -6.58 -17.41 1.68
C SER A 54 -7.20 -16.54 0.60
N ASP A 55 -8.08 -15.60 0.96
CA ASP A 55 -8.89 -14.83 0.01
C ASP A 55 -8.30 -13.42 -0.18
N TYR A 56 -7.90 -12.73 0.90
CA TYR A 56 -7.35 -11.38 0.76
C TYR A 56 -5.90 -11.37 0.26
N TRP A 57 -5.12 -12.42 0.54
CA TRP A 57 -3.68 -12.41 0.24
C TRP A 57 -3.44 -12.27 -1.26
N PHE A 58 -2.87 -11.13 -1.67
CA PHE A 58 -2.67 -10.77 -3.08
C PHE A 58 -3.94 -10.87 -3.95
N HIS A 59 -5.11 -10.54 -3.38
CA HIS A 59 -6.38 -10.54 -4.11
C HIS A 59 -6.78 -11.93 -4.68
N HIS A 60 -6.54 -13.00 -3.93
CA HIS A 60 -6.99 -14.33 -4.35
C HIS A 60 -8.53 -14.43 -4.53
N VAL A 61 -9.30 -13.64 -3.78
CA VAL A 61 -10.77 -13.58 -3.85
C VAL A 61 -11.30 -13.30 -5.26
N ASN A 62 -10.53 -12.61 -6.10
CA ASN A 62 -10.84 -12.37 -7.50
C ASN A 62 -9.80 -12.98 -8.46
N ASN A 63 -8.96 -13.88 -7.95
CA ASN A 63 -7.87 -14.58 -8.64
C ASN A 63 -6.74 -13.68 -9.17
N CYS A 64 -6.58 -12.43 -8.69
CA CYS A 64 -5.56 -11.54 -9.23
C CYS A 64 -4.14 -12.16 -9.15
N ASP A 65 -3.84 -12.84 -8.04
CA ASP A 65 -2.61 -13.59 -7.79
C ASP A 65 -2.29 -14.67 -8.84
N GLN A 66 -3.29 -15.14 -9.59
CA GLN A 66 -3.15 -16.14 -10.65
C GLN A 66 -2.76 -15.55 -12.01
N PHE A 67 -2.70 -14.22 -12.14
CA PHE A 67 -2.37 -13.51 -13.37
C PHE A 67 -1.05 -12.76 -13.23
N PRO A 68 0.11 -13.44 -13.35
CA PRO A 68 1.40 -12.77 -13.27
C PRO A 68 1.59 -11.75 -14.41
N PRO A 69 2.46 -10.74 -14.22
CA PRO A 69 2.85 -9.83 -15.30
C PRO A 69 3.51 -10.58 -16.46
N ALA A 70 3.60 -9.94 -17.63
CA ALA A 70 4.20 -10.58 -18.80
C ALA A 70 5.71 -10.83 -18.58
N PRO A 71 6.30 -11.86 -19.23
CA PRO A 71 7.72 -12.13 -19.09
C PRO A 71 8.58 -10.91 -19.47
N GLY A 72 9.41 -10.45 -18.53
CA GLY A 72 10.26 -9.27 -18.70
C GLY A 72 9.72 -8.00 -18.04
N ASP A 73 8.41 -7.95 -17.74
CA ASP A 73 7.80 -6.82 -17.05
C ASP A 73 8.15 -6.91 -15.55
N VAL A 74 9.09 -6.08 -15.12
CA VAL A 74 9.58 -6.02 -13.75
C VAL A 74 9.60 -4.58 -13.27
N LEU A 75 9.20 -4.38 -12.01
CA LEU A 75 9.32 -3.08 -11.35
C LEU A 75 10.77 -2.90 -10.89
N GLU A 76 11.48 -1.97 -11.53
CA GLU A 76 12.87 -1.65 -11.16
C GLU A 76 12.91 -0.74 -9.93
N LEU A 77 13.68 -1.15 -8.92
CA LEU A 77 13.90 -0.43 -7.68
C LEU A 77 15.35 0.06 -7.64
N PRO A 78 15.66 1.27 -8.12
CA PRO A 78 17.02 1.79 -8.11
C PRO A 78 17.46 2.10 -6.67
N ALA A 79 18.41 1.35 -6.12
CA ALA A 79 18.92 1.57 -4.77
C ALA A 79 19.42 3.01 -4.59
N GLY A 80 18.81 3.76 -3.67
CA GLY A 80 19.14 5.16 -3.40
C GLY A 80 18.53 6.17 -4.38
N GLY A 81 17.72 5.70 -5.33
CA GLY A 81 16.89 6.51 -6.20
C GLY A 81 15.41 6.39 -5.84
N SER A 82 14.55 6.58 -6.85
CA SER A 82 13.10 6.50 -6.70
C SER A 82 12.50 5.82 -7.93
N PHE A 83 11.29 5.29 -7.80
CA PHE A 83 10.50 4.73 -8.90
C PHE A 83 9.08 5.31 -8.88
N THR A 84 8.38 5.26 -10.01
CA THR A 84 7.06 5.85 -10.17
C THR A 84 6.05 4.79 -10.58
N VAL A 85 4.85 4.87 -10.00
CA VAL A 85 3.67 4.08 -10.38
C VAL A 85 2.47 5.02 -10.57
N GLU A 86 1.39 4.49 -11.12
CA GLU A 86 0.15 5.26 -11.31
C GLU A 86 -0.96 4.71 -10.41
N ILE A 87 -1.35 5.46 -9.38
CA ILE A 87 -2.49 5.09 -8.54
C ILE A 87 -3.78 5.55 -9.21
N ALA A 88 -4.69 4.63 -9.49
CA ALA A 88 -5.94 4.96 -10.16
C ALA A 88 -7.07 4.00 -9.79
N GLY A 89 -8.31 4.39 -10.09
CA GLY A 89 -9.48 3.52 -9.89
C GLY A 89 -9.86 2.63 -11.06
N ASN A 90 -9.18 2.80 -12.19
CA ASN A 90 -9.28 1.90 -13.33
C ASN A 90 -8.00 1.99 -14.15
N ARG A 91 -7.54 0.90 -14.75
CA ARG A 91 -6.41 0.94 -15.67
C ARG A 91 -6.67 1.85 -16.88
N GLY A 92 -7.93 1.98 -17.30
CA GLY A 92 -8.37 2.80 -18.42
C GLY A 92 -8.04 4.28 -18.28
N VAL A 93 -7.86 4.77 -17.05
CA VAL A 93 -7.50 6.17 -16.74
C VAL A 93 -6.03 6.35 -16.38
N THR A 94 -5.20 5.36 -16.72
CA THR A 94 -3.74 5.41 -16.59
C THR A 94 -3.09 5.61 -17.96
N SER A 95 -1.79 5.94 -17.99
CA SER A 95 -1.05 6.03 -19.26
C SER A 95 -0.91 4.69 -19.98
N TYR A 96 -1.17 3.57 -19.27
CA TYR A 96 -1.04 2.20 -19.77
C TYR A 96 -2.19 1.72 -20.67
N SER A 97 -3.20 2.57 -20.89
CA SER A 97 -4.40 2.24 -21.66
C SER A 97 -4.76 3.37 -22.61
N PHE A 98 -5.32 3.02 -23.77
CA PHE A 98 -5.83 4.00 -24.74
C PHE A 98 -4.82 5.11 -25.10
N ASN A 99 -3.53 4.79 -25.12
CA ASN A 99 -2.43 5.75 -25.31
C ASN A 99 -2.47 6.95 -24.35
N GLY A 100 -3.00 6.76 -23.14
CA GLY A 100 -3.14 7.80 -22.12
C GLY A 100 -4.23 8.83 -22.39
N GLU A 101 -5.17 8.57 -23.33
CA GLU A 101 -6.24 9.51 -23.68
C GLU A 101 -7.05 9.98 -22.47
N TYR A 102 -7.30 9.08 -21.50
CA TYR A 102 -8.07 9.36 -20.29
C TYR A 102 -7.20 9.54 -19.04
N ALA A 103 -5.88 9.63 -19.20
CA ALA A 103 -4.96 9.81 -18.09
C ALA A 103 -4.86 11.30 -17.72
N THR A 104 -5.45 11.69 -16.60
CA THR A 104 -5.36 13.05 -16.05
C THR A 104 -4.42 13.10 -14.85
N GLU A 105 -4.26 14.24 -14.18
CA GLU A 105 -3.44 14.30 -12.96
C GLU A 105 -4.02 13.47 -11.79
N TRP A 106 -5.29 13.08 -11.88
CA TRP A 106 -6.10 12.55 -10.80
C TRP A 106 -6.45 11.07 -11.00
N THR A 107 -6.83 10.41 -9.91
CA THR A 107 -6.97 8.95 -9.84
C THR A 107 -8.21 8.41 -10.58
N ASP A 108 -9.15 9.27 -10.95
CA ASP A 108 -10.43 8.96 -11.62
C ASP A 108 -10.45 9.29 -13.12
N GLY A 109 -9.35 9.81 -13.68
CA GLY A 109 -9.30 10.25 -15.07
C GLY A 109 -10.11 11.50 -15.38
N GLN A 110 -10.55 12.24 -14.37
CA GLN A 110 -11.17 13.55 -14.54
C GLN A 110 -10.16 14.66 -14.27
N ASN A 111 -10.38 15.83 -14.87
CA ASN A 111 -9.62 17.02 -14.50
C ASN A 111 -10.30 17.65 -13.29
N HIS A 112 -9.59 17.73 -12.17
CA HIS A 112 -9.98 18.56 -11.04
C HIS A 112 -9.05 19.77 -10.95
N THR A 113 -9.60 20.94 -10.63
CA THR A 113 -8.80 22.09 -10.22
C THR A 113 -8.73 22.09 -8.69
N GLY A 114 -7.61 22.45 -8.05
CA GLY A 114 -7.58 22.39 -6.58
C GLY A 114 -6.23 22.66 -5.94
N SER A 115 -6.24 22.79 -4.61
CA SER A 115 -5.06 22.80 -3.74
C SER A 115 -5.00 21.52 -2.90
N THR A 116 -4.03 21.43 -1.98
CA THR A 116 -3.93 20.37 -0.96
C THR A 116 -5.21 20.20 -0.13
N ASP A 117 -6.02 21.26 -0.01
CA ASP A 117 -7.12 21.33 0.94
C ASP A 117 -8.48 21.09 0.29
N VAL A 118 -8.62 21.43 -1.00
CA VAL A 118 -9.89 21.34 -1.74
C VAL A 118 -9.65 20.91 -3.18
N LEU A 119 -10.32 19.83 -3.57
CA LEU A 119 -10.58 19.46 -4.96
C LEU A 119 -11.84 20.18 -5.43
N THR A 120 -11.67 21.25 -6.20
CA THR A 120 -12.80 21.92 -6.86
C THR A 120 -13.26 21.04 -8.01
N GLN A 121 -14.57 20.73 -8.05
CA GLN A 121 -15.23 19.72 -8.91
C GLN A 121 -15.34 18.32 -8.30
N ALA A 122 -14.71 18.06 -7.15
CA ALA A 122 -15.01 16.86 -6.39
C ALA A 122 -16.40 16.93 -5.76
N THR A 123 -17.01 15.76 -5.60
CA THR A 123 -18.22 15.60 -4.78
C THR A 123 -17.81 15.32 -3.35
N TYR A 124 -18.45 15.98 -2.38
CA TYR A 124 -18.20 15.79 -0.95
C TYR A 124 -19.43 15.24 -0.25
N SER A 125 -19.23 14.38 0.75
CA SER A 125 -20.30 13.94 1.64
C SER A 125 -20.70 15.09 2.59
N SER A 126 -21.81 14.92 3.32
CA SER A 126 -22.22 15.87 4.36
C SER A 126 -21.15 16.06 5.45
N GLU A 127 -20.29 15.06 5.63
CA GLU A 127 -19.21 15.02 6.60
C GLU A 127 -17.87 15.52 6.00
N GLY A 128 -17.87 15.97 4.74
CA GLY A 128 -16.71 16.56 4.08
C GLY A 128 -15.71 15.55 3.50
N CYS A 129 -16.09 14.28 3.37
CA CYS A 129 -15.26 13.28 2.68
C CYS A 129 -15.36 13.44 1.17
N VAL A 130 -14.24 13.28 0.46
CA VAL A 130 -14.21 13.24 -1.00
C VAL A 130 -14.87 11.93 -1.46
N VAL A 131 -16.02 12.03 -2.11
CA VAL A 131 -16.83 10.91 -2.63
C VAL A 131 -16.58 10.66 -4.11
N ASP A 132 -16.09 11.66 -4.82
CA ASP A 132 -15.67 11.57 -6.22
C ASP A 132 -14.59 12.62 -6.46
N PRO A 133 -13.31 12.25 -6.71
CA PRO A 133 -12.78 10.90 -6.78
C PRO A 133 -12.78 10.24 -5.40
N ASN A 134 -13.36 9.06 -5.25
CA ASN A 134 -13.47 8.41 -3.95
C ASN A 134 -12.08 7.88 -3.50
N ILE A 135 -11.38 8.66 -2.68
CA ILE A 135 -9.99 8.41 -2.25
C ILE A 135 -9.85 8.31 -0.72
N HIS A 136 -10.96 8.06 -0.04
CA HIS A 136 -11.06 7.83 1.40
C HIS A 136 -10.36 8.88 2.29
N THR A 137 -10.47 10.16 1.93
CA THR A 137 -9.97 11.28 2.74
C THR A 137 -10.86 12.52 2.58
N GLN A 138 -10.69 13.51 3.45
CA GLN A 138 -11.31 14.84 3.33
C GLN A 138 -10.41 15.82 2.55
N ASN A 139 -9.09 15.64 2.63
CA ASN A 139 -8.09 16.44 1.91
C ASN A 139 -6.73 15.69 1.85
N GLU A 140 -5.74 16.25 1.14
CA GLU A 140 -4.44 15.62 0.92
C GLU A 140 -3.72 15.30 2.24
N THR A 141 -3.71 16.25 3.17
CA THR A 141 -2.97 16.11 4.44
C THR A 141 -3.55 15.05 5.38
N MET A 142 -4.77 14.60 5.09
CA MET A 142 -5.48 13.58 5.87
C MET A 142 -5.44 12.20 5.21
N ALA A 143 -4.90 12.06 4.00
CA ALA A 143 -4.74 10.77 3.36
C ALA A 143 -3.78 9.88 4.17
N SER A 144 -4.16 8.61 4.35
CA SER A 144 -3.53 7.68 5.31
C SER A 144 -2.10 7.28 4.96
N GLY A 145 -1.66 7.59 3.74
CA GLY A 145 -0.38 7.15 3.21
C GLY A 145 -0.46 5.72 2.65
N THR A 146 0.42 5.46 1.70
CA THR A 146 0.56 4.16 1.03
C THR A 146 2.00 3.70 1.16
N ALA A 147 2.25 2.42 0.94
CA ALA A 147 3.58 1.86 1.07
C ALA A 147 3.88 0.80 0.02
N PHE A 148 5.17 0.59 -0.20
CA PHE A 148 5.69 -0.58 -0.90
C PHE A 148 6.46 -1.47 0.07
N ALA A 149 6.18 -2.77 -0.03
CA ALA A 149 6.89 -3.82 0.67
C ALA A 149 7.58 -4.77 -0.31
N ILE A 150 8.62 -5.47 0.15
CA ILE A 150 9.43 -6.38 -0.66
C ILE A 150 9.69 -7.69 0.08
N SER A 151 9.65 -8.78 -0.67
CA SER A 151 10.05 -10.12 -0.28
C SER A 151 11.13 -10.63 -1.24
N TYR A 152 12.26 -11.09 -0.69
CA TYR A 152 13.41 -11.61 -1.45
C TYR A 152 13.19 -13.06 -1.91
N ASN A 153 11.95 -13.35 -2.34
CA ASN A 153 11.51 -14.60 -2.91
C ASN A 153 11.05 -14.34 -4.35
N SER A 154 11.34 -15.28 -5.26
CA SER A 154 10.98 -15.12 -6.67
C SER A 154 9.55 -15.56 -6.98
N GLU A 155 8.94 -16.38 -6.13
CA GLU A 155 7.59 -16.90 -6.33
C GLU A 155 6.58 -16.26 -5.35
N LEU A 156 5.43 -15.83 -5.87
CA LEU A 156 4.37 -15.19 -5.07
C LEU A 156 3.89 -16.09 -3.93
N SER A 157 3.79 -17.39 -4.17
CA SER A 157 3.37 -18.40 -3.18
C SER A 157 4.32 -18.57 -2.00
N GLN A 158 5.54 -18.03 -2.09
CA GLN A 158 6.50 -18.04 -0.99
C GLN A 158 6.46 -16.77 -0.16
N VAL A 159 5.67 -15.78 -0.55
CA VAL A 159 5.56 -14.52 0.17
C VAL A 159 4.65 -14.70 1.38
N THR A 160 5.15 -14.30 2.54
CA THR A 160 4.47 -14.39 3.84
C THR A 160 4.65 -13.08 4.59
N LEU A 161 3.85 -12.84 5.64
CA LEU A 161 4.06 -11.68 6.51
C LEU A 161 5.47 -11.63 7.13
N ASP A 162 6.10 -12.79 7.36
CA ASP A 162 7.43 -12.87 7.98
C ASP A 162 8.59 -12.57 7.01
N ASN A 163 8.30 -12.43 5.71
CA ASN A 163 9.31 -12.10 4.70
C ASN A 163 8.95 -10.89 3.82
N LEU A 164 7.81 -10.26 4.05
CA LEU A 164 7.35 -9.07 3.32
C LEU A 164 7.59 -7.81 4.16
N VAL A 165 8.62 -7.05 3.80
CA VAL A 165 9.13 -5.91 4.58
C VAL A 165 8.80 -4.60 3.89
N VAL A 166 8.13 -3.68 4.59
CA VAL A 166 7.90 -2.32 4.09
C VAL A 166 9.23 -1.59 3.92
N PHE A 167 9.55 -1.16 2.71
CA PHE A 167 10.81 -0.49 2.37
C PHE A 167 10.64 0.96 1.91
N SER A 168 9.44 1.34 1.49
CA SER A 168 9.12 2.71 1.10
C SER A 168 7.71 3.07 1.54
N VAL A 169 7.52 4.28 1.99
CA VAL A 169 6.24 4.83 2.45
C VAL A 169 6.09 6.21 1.86
N LEU A 170 4.90 6.56 1.41
CA LEU A 170 4.60 7.91 0.97
C LEU A 170 3.38 8.41 1.72
N TYR A 171 3.55 9.48 2.49
CA TYR A 171 2.46 10.11 3.23
C TYR A 171 1.49 10.79 2.27
N ASN A 172 0.31 11.13 2.79
CA ASN A 172 -0.67 11.95 2.07
C ASN A 172 -1.07 11.33 0.72
N THR A 173 -1.06 10.00 0.65
CA THR A 173 -1.50 9.23 -0.50
C THR A 173 -2.58 8.24 -0.09
N PRO A 174 -3.47 7.84 -1.01
CA PRO A 174 -3.59 8.29 -2.40
C PRO A 174 -4.11 9.74 -2.53
N TRP A 175 -3.68 10.45 -3.58
CA TRP A 175 -4.18 11.79 -3.90
C TRP A 175 -4.06 12.11 -5.39
N LYS A 176 -2.82 12.12 -5.91
CA LYS A 176 -2.51 12.23 -7.34
C LYS A 176 -2.27 10.86 -7.96
N ARG A 177 -2.47 10.74 -9.28
CA ARG A 177 -2.25 9.48 -9.99
C ARG A 177 -0.77 9.11 -10.02
N VAL A 178 0.05 9.96 -10.64
CA VAL A 178 1.49 9.70 -10.80
C VAL A 178 2.18 9.89 -9.45
N THR A 179 2.67 8.80 -8.89
CA THR A 179 3.16 8.74 -7.50
C THR A 179 4.55 8.13 -7.47
N THR A 180 5.49 8.79 -6.77
CA THR A 180 6.91 8.42 -6.74
C THR A 180 7.34 8.00 -5.33
N TYR A 181 8.04 6.88 -5.25
CA TYR A 181 8.48 6.25 -4.00
C TYR A 181 10.01 6.15 -3.96
N ASP A 182 10.59 6.48 -2.81
CA ASP A 182 12.04 6.44 -2.60
C ASP A 182 12.50 5.03 -2.20
N VAL A 183 13.66 4.61 -2.70
CA VAL A 183 14.25 3.31 -2.43
C VAL A 183 15.45 3.46 -1.50
N PRO A 184 15.55 2.72 -0.39
CA PRO A 184 16.72 2.76 0.48
C PRO A 184 18.02 2.48 -0.29
N ALA A 185 19.07 3.24 -0.02
CA ALA A 185 20.36 3.09 -0.72
C ALA A 185 21.05 1.75 -0.45
N ALA A 186 20.77 1.12 0.69
CA ALA A 186 21.39 -0.13 1.12
C ALA A 186 20.57 -1.38 0.74
N MET A 187 19.61 -1.27 -0.18
CA MET A 187 18.87 -2.43 -0.69
C MET A 187 19.82 -3.45 -1.34
N PRO A 188 19.85 -4.72 -0.88
CA PRO A 188 20.62 -5.77 -1.54
C PRO A 188 19.99 -6.21 -2.86
N ALA A 189 20.76 -6.89 -3.69
CA ALA A 189 20.26 -7.43 -4.96
C ALA A 189 19.21 -8.54 -4.73
N CYS A 190 18.20 -8.57 -5.58
CA CYS A 190 17.24 -9.68 -5.64
C CYS A 190 17.92 -10.98 -6.10
N PRO A 191 17.35 -12.16 -5.78
CA PRO A 191 17.81 -13.42 -6.37
C PRO A 191 17.57 -13.41 -7.90
N SER A 192 18.15 -14.38 -8.61
CA SER A 192 18.13 -14.41 -10.08
C SER A 192 16.73 -14.43 -10.71
N GLY A 193 15.71 -14.92 -9.99
CA GLY A 193 14.31 -14.91 -10.43
C GLY A 193 13.55 -13.62 -10.10
N GLY A 194 14.23 -12.60 -9.59
CA GLY A 194 13.62 -11.38 -9.07
C GLY A 194 13.05 -11.57 -7.66
N CYS A 195 12.48 -10.48 -7.15
CA CYS A 195 11.74 -10.41 -5.90
C CYS A 195 10.24 -10.28 -6.17
N ILE A 196 9.44 -10.40 -5.12
CA ILE A 196 8.04 -9.97 -5.12
C ILE A 196 7.92 -8.69 -4.29
N CYS A 197 7.20 -7.71 -4.83
CA CYS A 197 6.82 -6.51 -4.10
C CYS A 197 5.31 -6.44 -3.93
N ALA A 198 4.87 -5.64 -2.96
CA ALA A 198 3.46 -5.35 -2.75
C ALA A 198 3.26 -3.84 -2.57
N TRP A 199 2.31 -3.26 -3.30
CA TRP A 199 1.74 -1.97 -2.91
C TRP A 199 0.63 -2.23 -1.89
N VAL A 200 0.55 -1.40 -0.87
CA VAL A 200 -0.42 -1.55 0.21
C VAL A 200 -0.95 -0.21 0.68
N TRP A 201 -2.23 -0.21 1.04
CA TRP A 201 -2.93 0.94 1.56
C TRP A 201 -3.96 0.50 2.61
N VAL A 202 -4.16 1.33 3.63
CA VAL A 202 -5.25 1.17 4.60
C VAL A 202 -6.19 2.35 4.44
N SER A 203 -7.47 2.09 4.15
CA SER A 203 -8.48 3.13 4.18
C SER A 203 -9.03 3.30 5.59
N ALA A 204 -9.08 4.54 6.03
CA ALA A 204 -9.47 4.87 7.39
C ALA A 204 -10.99 5.10 7.48
N ALA A 205 -11.59 4.52 8.51
CA ALA A 205 -13.01 4.63 8.80
C ALA A 205 -13.26 4.98 10.27
N ALA A 206 -14.41 5.62 10.51
CA ALA A 206 -14.93 5.85 11.85
C ALA A 206 -15.30 4.51 12.52
N ASP A 207 -15.12 4.44 13.84
CA ASP A 207 -15.25 3.25 14.70
C ASP A 207 -16.46 2.33 14.36
N PRO A 208 -16.24 1.03 14.04
CA PRO A 208 -17.32 0.07 13.80
C PRO A 208 -18.10 -0.35 15.07
N LEU A 209 -17.60 -0.07 16.29
CA LEU A 209 -18.28 -0.39 17.55
C LEU A 209 -19.37 0.61 17.93
N PHE A 210 -19.51 1.73 17.20
CA PHE A 210 -20.63 2.66 17.37
C PHE A 210 -21.82 2.31 16.46
N ARG A 211 -22.20 1.02 16.44
CA ARG A 211 -23.45 0.57 15.82
C ARG A 211 -24.63 0.83 16.77
N LEU A 212 -24.96 2.10 17.00
CA LEU A 212 -26.23 2.42 17.68
C LEU A 212 -27.40 2.03 16.78
N PRO A 213 -28.37 1.23 17.27
CA PRO A 213 -29.64 1.11 16.59
C PRO A 213 -30.42 2.41 16.85
N TYR A 214 -31.05 2.95 15.81
CA TYR A 214 -31.95 4.11 15.79
C TYR A 214 -31.36 5.51 15.49
N ASN A 215 -32.04 6.13 14.51
CA ASN A 215 -32.35 7.55 14.28
C ASN A 215 -31.24 8.63 14.29
N GLY A 216 -30.44 8.65 13.21
CA GLY A 216 -30.52 9.81 12.32
C GLY A 216 -29.67 11.04 12.63
N TRP A 217 -28.55 10.92 13.33
CA TRP A 217 -27.48 11.93 13.32
C TRP A 217 -26.11 11.24 13.43
N SER A 218 -25.47 10.98 12.28
CA SER A 218 -24.06 10.55 12.25
C SER A 218 -23.18 11.79 12.30
N PHE A 219 -22.52 12.01 13.44
CA PHE A 219 -21.47 13.02 13.57
C PHE A 219 -20.28 12.38 14.26
N GLN A 220 -19.27 12.02 13.46
CA GLN A 220 -17.91 11.60 13.86
C GLN A 220 -17.00 11.46 12.61
N ILE A 221 -16.20 12.47 12.26
CA ILE A 221 -14.99 12.42 11.37
C ILE A 221 -14.11 13.64 11.75
N PRO A 222 -12.77 13.62 12.09
CA PRO A 222 -11.61 13.19 11.24
C PRO A 222 -11.13 11.72 11.15
N ASN A 223 -10.57 11.36 9.97
CA ASN A 223 -10.00 10.06 9.53
C ASN A 223 -10.98 8.89 9.36
N GLY A 224 -12.19 9.16 8.87
CA GLY A 224 -13.22 8.13 8.69
C GLY A 224 -14.03 8.27 7.40
N CYS A 225 -13.37 8.23 6.24
CA CYS A 225 -14.02 8.41 4.95
C CYS A 225 -14.20 7.08 4.22
N GLY A 226 -15.12 6.23 4.67
CA GLY A 226 -15.40 4.93 4.05
C GLY A 226 -15.59 3.83 5.08
N GLU A 227 -15.76 2.60 4.60
CA GLU A 227 -15.70 1.39 5.42
C GLU A 227 -14.23 1.02 5.65
N PRO A 228 -13.82 0.61 6.86
CA PRO A 228 -12.42 0.33 7.11
C PRO A 228 -11.98 -0.90 6.31
N ASN A 229 -10.95 -0.79 5.47
CA ASN A 229 -10.47 -1.89 4.66
C ASN A 229 -8.97 -1.75 4.31
N ILE A 230 -8.40 -2.77 3.67
CA ILE A 230 -7.04 -2.73 3.14
C ILE A 230 -7.05 -2.93 1.62
N TYR A 231 -5.99 -2.48 0.97
CA TYR A 231 -5.69 -2.75 -0.43
C TYR A 231 -4.29 -3.35 -0.53
N MET A 232 -4.09 -4.27 -1.48
CA MET A 232 -2.85 -5.04 -1.59
C MET A 232 -2.66 -5.57 -3.01
N GLU A 233 -1.73 -4.99 -3.77
CA GLU A 233 -1.41 -5.51 -5.11
C GLU A 233 0.00 -6.05 -5.17
N GLY A 234 0.16 -7.21 -5.80
CA GLY A 234 1.45 -7.86 -6.00
C GLY A 234 2.16 -7.37 -7.26
N PHE A 235 3.49 -7.38 -7.22
CA PHE A 235 4.36 -7.01 -8.35
C PHE A 235 5.55 -7.96 -8.45
N LYS A 236 6.01 -8.25 -9.66
CA LYS A 236 7.38 -8.71 -9.88
C LYS A 236 8.30 -7.50 -9.80
N CYS A 237 9.37 -7.56 -9.00
CA CYS A 237 10.28 -6.44 -8.84
C CYS A 237 11.75 -6.88 -8.78
N THR A 238 12.66 -5.95 -9.02
CA THR A 238 14.11 -6.19 -8.91
C THR A 238 14.84 -4.95 -8.40
N VAL A 239 15.85 -5.14 -7.56
CA VAL A 239 16.70 -4.04 -7.09
C VAL A 239 17.82 -3.80 -8.11
N THR A 240 17.86 -2.60 -8.68
CA THR A 240 18.94 -2.14 -9.56
C THR A 240 19.93 -1.28 -8.77
N ASN A 241 21.17 -1.18 -9.26
CA ASN A 241 22.25 -0.43 -8.59
C ASN A 241 22.56 -0.88 -7.15
N ALA A 242 22.19 -2.11 -6.77
CA ALA A 242 22.48 -2.65 -5.46
C ALA A 242 24.00 -2.74 -5.20
N THR A 243 24.48 -2.06 -4.17
CA THR A 243 25.88 -2.12 -3.72
C THR A 243 26.03 -2.81 -2.35
N SER A 244 24.95 -2.87 -1.59
CA SER A 244 24.89 -3.55 -0.30
C SER A 244 24.71 -5.05 -0.47
N THR A 245 25.29 -5.82 0.44
CA THR A 245 25.04 -7.27 0.59
C THR A 245 24.36 -7.60 1.92
N THR A 246 24.05 -6.58 2.73
CA THR A 246 23.37 -6.76 4.00
C THR A 246 21.92 -7.14 3.73
N PRO A 247 21.44 -8.29 4.21
CA PRO A 247 20.06 -8.69 3.99
C PRO A 247 19.10 -7.75 4.73
N VAL A 248 17.88 -7.64 4.21
CA VAL A 248 16.77 -7.04 4.95
C VAL A 248 16.48 -7.93 6.17
N GLY A 249 16.21 -7.31 7.33
CA GLY A 249 15.93 -8.02 8.56
C GLY A 249 14.52 -8.63 8.59
N THR A 250 14.25 -9.45 9.61
CA THR A 250 12.93 -10.04 9.82
C THR A 250 11.94 -8.97 10.29
N PRO A 251 10.86 -8.71 9.54
CA PRO A 251 9.89 -7.67 9.90
C PRO A 251 9.09 -8.05 11.13
N LYS A 252 8.62 -7.04 11.86
CA LYS A 252 7.65 -7.19 12.95
C LYS A 252 6.38 -6.42 12.65
N ALA A 253 5.25 -6.90 13.18
CA ALA A 253 3.98 -6.19 13.07
C ALA A 253 4.12 -4.77 13.64
N PRO A 254 3.67 -3.72 12.92
CA PRO A 254 3.68 -2.36 13.44
C PRO A 254 2.70 -2.21 14.61
N VAL A 255 2.90 -1.17 15.41
CA VAL A 255 2.01 -0.83 16.55
C VAL A 255 1.60 0.62 16.45
N TRP A 256 0.43 0.95 17.00
CA TRP A 256 0.06 2.33 17.21
C TRP A 256 0.94 2.97 18.29
N CYS A 257 1.65 4.03 17.93
CA CYS A 257 2.64 4.71 18.79
C CYS A 257 2.59 6.24 18.63
N GLU A 258 1.45 6.79 18.21
CA GLU A 258 1.28 8.24 17.99
C GLU A 258 1.63 9.08 19.23
N SER A 259 1.26 8.63 20.43
CA SER A 259 1.50 9.36 21.68
C SER A 259 2.94 9.31 22.18
N ASP A 260 3.68 8.25 21.82
CA ASP A 260 5.08 8.07 22.19
C ASP A 260 5.82 7.29 21.08
N GLN A 261 6.60 8.03 20.29
CA GLN A 261 7.35 7.46 19.17
C GLN A 261 8.45 6.48 19.61
N SER A 262 8.87 6.51 20.88
CA SER A 262 9.83 5.55 21.42
C SER A 262 9.24 4.15 21.59
N GLU A 263 7.90 4.04 21.64
CA GLU A 263 7.18 2.77 21.69
C GLU A 263 6.97 2.14 20.30
N CYS A 264 7.26 2.88 19.22
CA CYS A 264 7.16 2.37 17.86
C CYS A 264 8.12 1.20 17.61
N VAL A 265 7.70 0.26 16.77
CA VAL A 265 8.56 -0.81 16.27
C VAL A 265 9.69 -0.24 15.42
N GLN A 266 10.91 -0.43 15.92
CA GLN A 266 12.15 -0.05 15.24
C GLN A 266 12.56 -1.12 14.24
N GLY A 267 13.18 -0.69 13.14
CA GLY A 267 13.68 -1.57 12.09
C GLY A 267 12.58 -2.07 11.14
N PRO A 268 12.79 -3.25 10.52
CA PRO A 268 11.90 -3.76 9.49
C PRO A 268 10.49 -4.01 10.05
N LYS A 269 9.49 -3.51 9.32
CA LYS A 269 8.07 -3.62 9.68
C LYS A 269 7.31 -4.40 8.61
N GLN A 270 6.32 -5.16 9.06
CA GLN A 270 5.37 -5.85 8.18
C GLN A 270 4.43 -4.84 7.51
N ILE A 271 3.76 -5.26 6.45
CA ILE A 271 2.54 -4.58 5.99
C ILE A 271 1.46 -4.67 7.07
N MET A 272 0.46 -3.78 7.03
CA MET A 272 -0.66 -3.80 7.98
C MET A 272 -1.79 -4.67 7.42
N ILE A 273 -2.18 -5.68 8.17
CA ILE A 273 -3.40 -6.47 7.94
C ILE A 273 -4.39 -6.08 9.04
N TRP A 274 -5.53 -5.54 8.61
CA TRP A 274 -6.53 -4.96 9.49
C TRP A 274 -7.94 -5.22 8.96
N ASN A 275 -8.92 -5.42 9.86
CA ASN A 275 -10.31 -5.75 9.57
C ASN A 275 -10.54 -6.92 8.60
N GLN A 276 -9.74 -7.97 8.75
CA GLN A 276 -9.94 -9.25 8.09
C GLN A 276 -10.55 -10.26 9.07
N LEU A 277 -11.09 -11.38 8.56
CA LEU A 277 -11.55 -12.47 9.43
C LEU A 277 -10.40 -13.17 10.15
N GLU A 278 -9.22 -13.21 9.50
CA GLU A 278 -8.04 -13.90 9.98
C GLU A 278 -6.77 -13.07 9.72
N GLY A 279 -5.70 -13.36 10.46
CA GLY A 279 -4.37 -12.84 10.13
C GLY A 279 -4.14 -11.34 10.38
N ASN A 280 -5.05 -10.64 11.08
CA ASN A 280 -4.81 -9.26 11.50
C ASN A 280 -3.54 -9.17 12.34
N ASN A 281 -2.68 -8.20 12.03
CA ASN A 281 -1.43 -7.97 12.75
C ASN A 281 -1.36 -6.60 13.42
N ILE A 282 -2.37 -5.76 13.20
CA ILE A 282 -2.55 -4.49 13.90
C ILE A 282 -4.01 -4.35 14.30
N GLU A 283 -4.24 -3.98 15.55
CA GLU A 283 -5.56 -3.63 16.07
C GLU A 283 -5.43 -2.33 16.84
N VAL A 284 -6.39 -1.44 16.66
CA VAL A 284 -6.41 -0.13 17.32
C VAL A 284 -7.77 0.10 17.95
N SER A 285 -7.77 0.81 19.07
CA SER A 285 -8.98 1.15 19.82
C SER A 285 -8.85 2.51 20.50
N GLY A 286 -9.98 3.18 20.72
CA GLY A 286 -10.03 4.49 21.34
C GLY A 286 -9.67 5.60 20.36
N ASN A 287 -9.30 6.76 20.91
CA ASN A 287 -9.07 7.97 20.11
C ASN A 287 -7.58 8.27 19.91
N ASP A 288 -7.27 8.87 18.78
CA ASP A 288 -6.00 9.48 18.42
C ASP A 288 -5.84 10.86 19.09
N LEU A 289 -4.69 11.51 18.90
CA LEU A 289 -4.40 12.82 19.50
C LEU A 289 -5.30 13.95 18.97
N SER A 290 -5.96 13.77 17.83
CA SER A 290 -6.96 14.71 17.31
C SER A 290 -8.36 14.51 17.91
N GLY A 291 -8.51 13.50 18.77
CA GLY A 291 -9.77 13.15 19.42
C GLY A 291 -10.64 12.20 18.60
N MET A 292 -10.10 11.56 17.57
CA MET A 292 -10.85 10.72 16.64
C MET A 292 -10.55 9.25 16.77
N PRO A 293 -11.48 8.35 16.41
CA PRO A 293 -11.20 6.92 16.39
C PRO A 293 -9.88 6.62 15.70
N LYS A 294 -9.02 5.85 16.36
CA LYS A 294 -7.75 5.45 15.78
C LYS A 294 -8.02 4.64 14.51
N SER A 295 -7.31 5.00 13.45
CA SER A 295 -7.23 4.20 12.24
C SER A 295 -5.77 4.05 11.84
N PRO A 296 -5.26 2.82 11.72
CA PRO A 296 -3.87 2.60 11.35
C PRO A 296 -3.62 3.17 9.95
N ALA A 297 -2.39 3.62 9.72
CA ALA A 297 -2.02 4.41 8.56
C ALA A 297 -0.52 4.25 8.30
N TYR A 298 -0.10 4.31 7.03
CA TYR A 298 1.31 4.21 6.66
C TYR A 298 1.98 5.57 6.90
N ASN A 299 2.09 5.93 8.18
CA ASN A 299 2.67 7.18 8.64
C ASN A 299 3.24 7.08 10.06
N ALA A 300 3.63 8.23 10.62
CA ALA A 300 4.27 8.33 11.93
C ALA A 300 3.41 7.78 13.07
N LYS A 301 2.08 7.71 12.93
CA LYS A 301 1.20 7.13 13.97
C LYS A 301 1.50 5.64 14.21
N CYS A 302 2.07 4.95 13.22
CA CYS A 302 2.48 3.54 13.29
C CYS A 302 4.00 3.35 13.12
N GLY A 303 4.80 4.40 13.31
CA GLY A 303 6.27 4.34 13.28
C GLY A 303 6.89 4.18 11.88
N PHE A 304 6.12 4.44 10.83
CA PHE A 304 6.65 4.57 9.48
C PHE A 304 7.17 5.99 9.26
N GLN A 305 8.30 6.15 8.58
CA GLN A 305 8.80 7.47 8.15
C GLN A 305 8.34 7.75 6.72
N ASN A 306 8.21 9.01 6.33
CA ASN A 306 7.96 9.34 4.93
C ASN A 306 9.23 9.07 4.08
N GLY A 307 9.06 8.47 2.91
CA GLY A 307 10.14 8.07 2.00
C GLY A 307 10.70 6.67 2.27
N ALA A 308 11.99 6.50 1.97
CA ALA A 308 12.71 5.24 2.11
C ALA A 308 12.88 4.82 3.58
N GLN A 309 12.56 3.57 3.90
CA GLN A 309 12.77 2.98 5.23
C GLN A 309 14.22 2.49 5.35
N ASN A 310 15.10 3.31 5.93
CA ASN A 310 16.54 3.05 5.94
C ASN A 310 17.05 2.17 7.11
N ASP A 311 16.19 1.84 8.07
CA ASP A 311 16.50 1.06 9.27
C ASP A 311 16.15 -0.43 9.14
N ILE A 312 15.72 -0.88 7.96
CA ILE A 312 15.17 -2.24 7.75
C ILE A 312 16.22 -3.35 7.64
N PHE A 313 17.51 -3.03 7.64
CA PHE A 313 18.58 -3.99 7.36
C PHE A 313 19.01 -4.76 8.60
N ALA A 314 19.40 -6.03 8.42
CA ALA A 314 19.93 -6.83 9.52
C ALA A 314 21.15 -6.13 10.12
N THR A 315 21.07 -5.80 11.41
CA THR A 315 22.24 -5.33 12.14
C THR A 315 23.21 -6.50 12.21
N GLY A 316 24.35 -6.36 11.53
CA GLY A 316 25.36 -7.42 11.43
C GLY A 316 25.58 -8.03 12.81
N THR A 317 25.42 -9.36 12.90
CA THR A 317 25.50 -10.14 14.14
C THR A 317 26.58 -9.53 15.02
N SER A 318 26.19 -8.84 16.08
CA SER A 318 27.11 -8.48 17.14
C SER A 318 27.54 -9.81 17.72
N SER A 319 28.65 -10.34 17.18
CA SER A 319 29.34 -11.48 17.72
C SER A 319 29.50 -11.15 19.19
N LYS A 320 28.75 -11.87 20.05
CA LYS A 320 28.92 -11.79 21.49
C LYS A 320 30.40 -12.05 21.69
N ARG A 321 31.18 -11.00 21.89
CA ARG A 321 32.56 -11.10 22.33
C ARG A 321 32.44 -11.82 23.65
N MET A 322 32.64 -13.14 23.64
CA MET A 322 32.86 -13.90 24.86
C MET A 322 34.06 -13.24 25.49
N VAL A 323 33.80 -12.41 26.49
CA VAL A 323 34.84 -11.90 27.38
C VAL A 323 35.40 -13.15 28.02
N ALA A 324 36.58 -13.57 27.57
CA ALA A 324 37.32 -14.64 28.17
C ALA A 324 37.52 -14.27 29.65
N ARG A 325 36.82 -14.97 30.54
CA ARG A 325 37.03 -14.90 31.99
C ARG A 325 38.52 -15.15 32.24
N HIS A 326 39.25 -14.09 32.60
CA HIS A 326 40.59 -14.23 33.15
C HIS A 326 40.48 -15.10 34.40
N LYS A 327 41.07 -16.30 34.35
CA LYS A 327 41.36 -17.10 35.54
C LYS A 327 42.29 -16.27 36.42
N ARG A 328 41.84 -15.93 37.64
CA ARG A 328 42.72 -15.41 38.68
C ARG A 328 43.80 -16.45 38.98
N PRO A 329 45.09 -16.08 39.05
CA PRO A 329 46.11 -17.00 39.52
C PRO A 329 45.88 -17.29 41.01
N ALA A 330 45.99 -18.56 41.37
CA ALA A 330 45.96 -19.01 42.75
C ALA A 330 47.20 -18.47 43.46
N THR A 331 46.99 -17.67 44.51
CA THR A 331 48.04 -17.28 45.43
C THR A 331 48.33 -18.46 46.35
N ALA A 332 49.57 -18.96 46.32
CA ALA A 332 50.10 -19.85 47.33
C ALA A 332 50.63 -19.01 48.51
N LEU A 333 50.10 -19.30 49.71
CA LEU A 333 50.64 -19.21 51.07
C LEU A 333 49.51 -18.90 52.05
#